data_AF-A0A5P1F443-F1
#
_entry.id   AF-A0A5P1F443-F1
#
_cell.length_a   1.000
_cell.length_b   1.000
_cell.length_c   1.000
_cell.angle_alpha   90.00
_cell.angle_beta   90.00
_cell.angle_gamma   90.00
#
_symmetry.space_group_name_H-M   'P 1'
#
loop_
_entity.id
_entity.type
_entity.pdbx_description
1 polymer ?
#
loop_
_entity_poly.entity_id
_entity_poly.type
_entity_poly.pdbx_seq_one_letter_code
_entity_poly.pdbx_strand_id
1 'polypeptide(L)'
;MSGISESGSIMLNTEQAFLFRILSKCLSERPREVMVTNEFALEVLNILKESCGTVDFSTRSTSELPTGFPEIDVFGYSLLILRDICAWENFSSPGTEPPVISLLSNGIIELVLSFLRDLEPPAIVKKSIEKANQQGVQMISTDMKACPYRGYRRDLVSVICNCLRGRKQVQDEVRHRNGILLLLQQCVVDEDNPFLREWGLLATSYLLEGNPENQNEVAQLQMQEPVQMPEITNLGLKVEVDEKSGRAKLVNTVG
;
A
#
# COMPACT_ATOMS: atom_id res chain seq x y z
N MET A 1 -25.98 26.69 26.38
CA MET A 1 -24.74 26.04 26.84
C MET A 1 -24.51 24.83 25.95
N SER A 2 -23.83 25.04 24.82
CA SER A 2 -23.41 23.99 23.88
C SER A 2 -21.96 23.64 24.23
N GLY A 3 -21.76 22.45 24.81
CA GLY A 3 -20.43 21.90 25.05
C GLY A 3 -19.79 21.55 23.72
N ILE A 4 -18.77 22.30 23.34
CA ILE A 4 -17.82 21.92 22.29
C ILE A 4 -16.91 20.86 22.94
N SER A 5 -17.00 19.63 22.45
CA SER A 5 -16.01 18.60 22.78
C SER A 5 -14.70 18.97 22.09
N GLU A 6 -13.75 19.50 22.87
CA GLU A 6 -12.35 19.56 22.44
C GLU A 6 -11.85 18.13 22.25
N SER A 7 -11.74 17.70 21.00
CA SER A 7 -10.95 16.53 20.63
C SER A 7 -9.49 16.87 20.94
N GLY A 8 -8.99 16.42 22.09
CA GLY A 8 -7.57 16.54 22.43
C GLY A 8 -6.73 15.88 21.34
N SER A 9 -5.99 16.67 20.57
CA SER A 9 -5.02 16.16 19.61
C SER A 9 -3.96 15.37 20.38
N ILE A 10 -3.74 14.12 20.02
CA ILE A 10 -2.68 13.29 20.61
C ILE A 10 -1.34 13.96 20.29
N MET A 11 -0.59 14.33 21.33
CA MET A 11 0.73 14.91 21.18
C MET A 11 1.77 13.80 21.24
N LEU A 12 2.31 13.44 20.08
CA LEU A 12 3.36 12.42 19.95
C LEU A 12 4.74 13.04 20.21
N ASN A 13 5.64 12.27 20.80
CA ASN A 13 6.97 12.76 21.17
C ASN A 13 8.11 11.86 20.70
N THR A 14 9.34 12.36 20.80
CA THR A 14 10.54 11.69 20.34
C THR A 14 10.83 10.38 21.08
N GLU A 15 10.42 10.25 22.35
CA GLU A 15 10.60 9.02 23.13
C GLU A 15 9.69 7.91 22.60
N GLN A 16 8.44 8.24 22.26
CA GLN A 16 7.49 7.32 21.63
C GLN A 16 7.98 6.88 20.25
N ALA A 17 8.43 7.82 19.41
CA ALA A 17 9.00 7.51 18.09
C ALA A 17 10.23 6.58 18.21
N PHE A 18 11.11 6.86 19.17
CA PHE A 18 12.27 6.01 19.45
C PHE A 18 11.85 4.61 19.91
N LEU A 19 10.88 4.49 20.82
CA LEU A 19 10.37 3.21 21.28
C LEU A 19 9.79 2.38 20.12
N PHE A 20 8.94 2.99 19.29
CA PHE A 20 8.32 2.34 18.13
C PHE A 20 9.36 1.85 17.12
N ARG A 21 10.41 2.64 16.89
CA ARG A 21 11.56 2.21 16.09
C ARG A 21 12.22 0.95 16.64
N ILE A 22 12.47 0.92 17.96
CA ILE A 22 13.09 -0.26 18.60
C ILE A 22 12.17 -1.47 18.51
N LEU A 23 10.87 -1.31 18.76
CA LEU A 23 9.89 -2.39 18.65
C LEU A 23 9.81 -2.95 17.22
N SER A 24 9.72 -2.08 16.22
CA SER A 24 9.74 -2.47 14.80
C SER A 24 11.01 -3.25 14.44
N LYS A 25 12.18 -2.79 14.94
CA LYS A 25 13.44 -3.51 14.74
C LYS A 25 13.44 -4.89 15.41
N CYS A 26 12.97 -4.99 16.65
CA CYS A 26 12.91 -6.26 17.38
C CYS A 26 12.04 -7.30 16.64
N LEU A 27 10.88 -6.87 16.14
CA LEU A 27 9.92 -7.75 15.45
C LEU A 27 10.43 -8.21 14.08
N SER A 28 11.10 -7.33 13.34
CA SER A 28 11.64 -7.65 12.01
C SER A 28 12.91 -8.52 12.07
N GLU A 29 13.81 -8.28 13.03
CA GLU A 29 15.09 -9.01 13.13
C GLU A 29 14.97 -10.33 13.88
N ARG A 30 14.01 -10.45 14.82
CA ARG A 30 13.91 -11.60 15.74
C ARG A 30 12.49 -12.15 15.89
N PRO A 31 11.79 -12.47 14.77
CA PRO A 31 10.38 -12.86 14.81
C PRO A 31 10.10 -14.16 15.59
N ARG A 32 11.11 -15.00 15.84
CA ARG A 32 10.97 -16.25 16.62
C ARG A 32 11.24 -16.08 18.12
N GLU A 33 11.81 -14.96 18.53
CA GLU A 33 12.15 -14.68 19.93
C GLU A 33 11.08 -13.82 20.63
N VAL A 34 10.17 -13.22 19.85
CA VAL A 34 9.15 -12.30 20.34
C VAL A 34 7.77 -12.94 20.20
N MET A 35 7.05 -13.01 21.31
CA MET A 35 5.64 -13.37 21.31
C MET A 35 4.79 -12.11 21.19
N VAL A 36 4.00 -11.99 20.13
CA VAL A 36 3.00 -10.92 19.99
C VAL A 36 1.64 -11.43 20.43
N THR A 37 1.01 -10.71 21.35
CA THR A 37 -0.36 -10.97 21.77
C THR A 37 -1.35 -10.26 20.86
N ASN A 38 -2.60 -10.72 20.87
CA ASN A 38 -3.68 -10.07 20.12
C ASN A 38 -3.92 -8.65 20.66
N GLU A 39 -3.83 -8.45 21.97
CA GLU A 39 -3.93 -7.15 22.63
C GLU A 39 -2.88 -6.16 22.10
N PHE A 40 -1.61 -6.58 22.02
CA PHE A 40 -0.54 -5.74 21.49
C PHE A 40 -0.80 -5.37 20.02
N ALA A 41 -1.19 -6.35 19.20
CA ALA A 41 -1.46 -6.10 17.78
C ALA A 41 -2.61 -5.09 17.60
N LEU A 42 -3.69 -5.24 18.38
CA LEU A 42 -4.83 -4.32 18.35
C LEU A 42 -4.47 -2.92 18.86
N GLU A 43 -3.62 -2.82 19.87
CA GLU A 43 -3.13 -1.53 20.36
C GLU A 43 -2.31 -0.80 19.29
N VAL A 44 -1.41 -1.50 18.61
CA VAL A 44 -0.65 -0.91 17.49
C VAL A 44 -1.58 -0.48 16.35
N LEU A 45 -2.64 -1.25 16.06
CA LEU A 45 -3.65 -0.86 15.06
C LEU A 45 -4.40 0.42 15.48
N ASN A 46 -4.73 0.57 16.76
CA ASN A 46 -5.37 1.78 17.28
C ASN A 46 -4.43 2.98 17.18
N ILE A 47 -3.15 2.80 17.55
CA ILE A 47 -2.14 3.86 17.44
C ILE A 47 -1.94 4.29 15.98
N LEU A 48 -1.95 3.36 15.02
CA LEU A 48 -1.92 3.70 13.58
C LEU A 48 -3.12 4.57 13.18
N LYS A 49 -4.34 4.23 13.64
CA LYS A 49 -5.57 4.98 13.34
C LYS A 49 -5.51 6.39 13.93
N GLU A 50 -5.10 6.50 15.18
CA GLU A 50 -5.01 7.75 15.93
C GLU A 50 -3.92 8.68 15.39
N SER A 51 -2.72 8.15 15.16
CA SER A 51 -1.59 8.93 14.64
C SER A 51 -1.82 9.43 13.21
N CYS A 52 -2.64 8.75 12.40
CA CYS A 52 -2.98 9.19 11.05
C CYS A 52 -3.57 10.62 11.03
N GLY A 53 -4.35 11.01 12.05
CA GLY A 53 -4.92 12.35 12.17
C GLY A 53 -3.90 13.46 12.46
N THR A 54 -2.66 13.09 12.82
CA THR A 54 -1.57 14.01 13.16
C THR A 54 -0.53 14.17 12.05
N VAL A 55 -0.56 13.28 11.04
CA VAL A 55 0.42 13.27 9.95
C VAL A 55 0.01 14.25 8.85
N ASP A 56 0.95 15.10 8.43
CA ASP A 56 0.78 15.94 7.26
C ASP A 56 0.99 15.13 5.97
N PHE A 57 -0.08 15.01 5.18
CA PHE A 57 -0.07 14.38 3.86
C PHE A 57 -0.09 15.39 2.71
N SER A 58 0.06 16.68 2.98
CA SER A 58 0.03 17.73 1.94
C SER A 58 1.34 17.83 1.16
N THR A 59 2.46 17.47 1.80
CA THR A 59 3.80 17.57 1.22
C THR A 59 4.43 16.19 1.06
N ARG A 60 5.08 15.97 -0.10
CA ARG A 60 5.82 14.73 -0.34
C ARG A 60 7.14 14.78 0.43
N SER A 61 7.35 13.79 1.30
CA SER A 61 8.62 13.62 2.02
C SER A 61 9.65 12.89 1.16
N THR A 62 10.91 13.29 1.31
CA THR A 62 12.07 12.65 0.67
C THR A 62 12.83 11.71 1.62
N SER A 63 12.46 11.70 2.90
CA SER A 63 13.16 10.95 3.95
C SER A 63 12.56 9.55 4.13
N GLU A 64 13.41 8.56 4.37
CA GLU A 64 12.99 7.24 4.88
C GLU A 64 12.77 7.31 6.40
N LEU A 65 12.15 6.30 7.00
CA LEU A 65 12.03 6.22 8.45
C LEU A 65 13.40 5.93 9.11
N PRO A 66 13.79 6.64 10.18
CA PRO A 66 13.06 7.73 10.82
C PRO A 66 13.22 9.06 10.07
N THR A 67 12.14 9.84 10.01
CA THR A 67 12.05 11.13 9.34
C THR A 67 12.47 12.30 10.22
N GLY A 68 12.48 12.11 11.54
CA GLY A 68 12.75 13.18 12.52
C GLY A 68 11.49 13.90 13.01
N PHE A 69 10.31 13.55 12.48
CA PHE A 69 9.01 14.03 12.96
C PHE A 69 8.32 12.91 13.75
N PRO A 70 8.11 13.06 15.07
CA PRO A 70 7.54 12.01 15.90
C PRO A 70 6.20 11.45 15.40
N GLU A 71 5.35 12.31 14.85
CA GLU A 71 4.03 11.97 14.32
C GLU A 71 4.15 10.99 13.14
N ILE A 72 5.03 11.31 12.18
CA ILE A 72 5.31 10.48 11.01
C ILE A 72 6.01 9.19 11.42
N ASP A 73 6.94 9.26 12.36
CA ASP A 73 7.74 8.12 12.78
C ASP A 73 6.90 7.09 13.55
N VAL A 74 6.06 7.53 14.49
CA VAL A 74 5.13 6.63 15.21
C VAL A 74 4.14 6.00 14.23
N PHE A 75 3.56 6.80 13.32
CA PHE A 75 2.63 6.31 12.30
C PHE A 75 3.29 5.25 11.39
N GLY A 76 4.46 5.59 10.85
CA GLY A 76 5.21 4.72 9.95
C GLY A 76 5.69 3.43 10.61
N TYR A 77 6.28 3.52 11.81
CA TYR A 77 6.71 2.32 12.54
C TYR A 77 5.52 1.46 13.00
N SER A 78 4.36 2.05 13.33
CA SER A 78 3.14 1.28 13.60
C SER A 78 2.73 0.44 12.39
N LEU A 79 2.80 1.01 11.18
CA LEU A 79 2.53 0.29 9.94
C LEU A 79 3.53 -0.86 9.70
N LEU A 80 4.83 -0.62 9.94
CA LEU A 80 5.86 -1.66 9.81
C LEU A 80 5.68 -2.80 10.81
N ILE A 81 5.34 -2.48 12.06
CA ILE A 81 5.02 -3.49 13.08
C ILE A 81 3.84 -4.35 12.63
N LEU A 82 2.76 -3.73 12.16
CA LEU A 82 1.58 -4.45 11.67
C LEU A 82 1.91 -5.32 10.46
N ARG A 83 2.71 -4.81 9.51
CA ARG A 83 3.21 -5.59 8.37
C ARG A 83 3.89 -6.88 8.83
N ASP A 84 4.78 -6.76 9.81
CA ASP A 84 5.55 -7.90 10.30
C ASP A 84 4.64 -8.89 11.04
N ILE A 85 3.73 -8.41 11.90
CA ILE A 85 2.71 -9.25 12.57
C ILE A 85 1.87 -10.03 11.54
N CYS A 86 1.45 -9.39 10.44
CA CYS A 86 0.69 -10.03 9.37
C CYS A 86 1.48 -11.09 8.61
N ALA A 87 2.81 -11.00 8.58
CA ALA A 87 3.69 -11.95 7.89
C ALA A 87 3.92 -13.24 8.69
N TRP A 88 3.72 -13.19 10.01
CA TRP A 88 4.13 -14.28 10.90
C TRP A 88 3.33 -15.56 10.63
N GLU A 89 4.10 -16.64 10.43
CA GLU A 89 3.56 -17.98 10.37
C GLU A 89 3.28 -18.47 11.80
N ASN A 90 2.19 -19.23 11.97
CA ASN A 90 1.62 -19.61 13.26
C ASN A 90 2.64 -20.25 14.23
N PHE A 91 3.26 -19.43 15.09
CA PHE A 91 4.00 -19.88 16.27
C PHE A 91 3.12 -19.90 17.53
N SER A 92 1.84 -19.55 17.39
CA SER A 92 0.87 -19.56 18.50
C SER A 92 0.70 -20.99 19.05
N SER A 93 0.54 -21.08 20.37
CA SER A 93 0.15 -22.30 21.05
C SER A 93 -1.13 -22.89 20.44
N PRO A 94 -1.29 -24.23 20.42
CA PRO A 94 -2.52 -24.86 19.94
C PRO A 94 -3.74 -24.29 20.65
N GLY A 95 -4.66 -23.68 19.89
CA GLY A 95 -5.91 -23.10 20.40
C GLY A 95 -5.94 -21.58 20.59
N THR A 96 -4.82 -20.87 20.40
CA THR A 96 -4.83 -19.39 20.39
C THR A 96 -4.98 -18.85 18.98
N GLU A 97 -5.97 -17.99 18.75
CA GLU A 97 -6.16 -17.30 17.47
C GLU A 97 -4.92 -16.42 17.17
N PRO A 98 -4.30 -16.55 15.97
CA PRO A 98 -3.15 -15.72 15.60
C PRO A 98 -3.49 -14.22 15.58
N PRO A 99 -2.56 -13.32 15.96
CA PRO A 99 -2.81 -11.87 16.01
C PRO A 99 -3.33 -11.27 14.70
N VAL A 100 -2.87 -11.80 13.55
CA VAL A 100 -3.37 -11.39 12.24
C VAL A 100 -4.88 -11.58 12.07
N ILE A 101 -5.47 -12.62 12.67
CA ILE A 101 -6.92 -12.82 12.58
C ILE A 101 -7.66 -11.76 13.40
N SER A 102 -7.17 -11.42 14.59
CA SER A 102 -7.74 -10.33 15.37
C SER A 102 -7.61 -8.98 14.64
N LEU A 103 -6.51 -8.72 13.95
CA LEU A 103 -6.34 -7.52 13.10
C LEU A 103 -7.35 -7.48 11.94
N LEU A 104 -7.57 -8.62 11.27
CA LEU A 104 -8.56 -8.75 10.18
C LEU A 104 -9.98 -8.44 10.69
N SER A 105 -10.37 -9.03 11.82
CA SER A 105 -11.65 -8.77 12.48
C SER A 105 -11.85 -7.30 12.90
N ASN A 106 -10.75 -6.54 13.01
CA ASN A 106 -10.76 -5.11 13.39
C ASN A 106 -10.48 -4.16 12.20
N GLY A 107 -10.66 -4.66 10.97
CA GLY A 107 -10.74 -3.84 9.76
C GLY A 107 -9.38 -3.33 9.25
N ILE A 108 -8.27 -4.05 9.51
CA ILE A 108 -6.96 -3.64 8.99
C ILE A 108 -6.92 -3.52 7.46
N ILE A 109 -7.62 -4.41 6.73
CA ILE A 109 -7.67 -4.39 5.27
C ILE A 109 -8.37 -3.14 4.75
N GLU A 110 -9.54 -2.84 5.32
CA GLU A 110 -10.28 -1.62 5.01
C GLU A 110 -9.45 -0.37 5.22
N LEU A 111 -8.79 -0.28 6.36
CA LEU A 111 -7.95 0.85 6.74
C LEU A 111 -6.76 1.04 5.78
N VAL A 112 -6.02 -0.03 5.49
CA VAL A 112 -4.83 0.09 4.63
C VAL A 112 -5.23 0.33 3.17
N LEU A 113 -6.34 -0.25 2.70
CA LEU A 113 -6.89 0.06 1.38
C LEU A 113 -7.37 1.51 1.27
N SER A 114 -7.95 2.09 2.33
CA SER A 114 -8.35 3.50 2.30
C SER A 114 -7.14 4.42 2.23
N PHE A 115 -6.09 4.15 3.01
CA PHE A 115 -4.83 4.89 2.92
C PHE A 115 -4.22 4.81 1.52
N LEU A 116 -4.17 3.63 0.91
CA LEU A 116 -3.63 3.46 -0.44
C LEU A 116 -4.47 4.17 -1.51
N ARG A 117 -5.80 4.23 -1.34
CA ARG A 117 -6.72 4.89 -2.27
C ARG A 117 -6.61 6.41 -2.22
N ASP A 118 -6.36 6.97 -1.04
CA ASP A 118 -6.22 8.42 -0.85
C ASP A 118 -4.89 8.96 -1.41
N LEU A 119 -3.90 8.09 -1.60
CA LEU A 119 -2.61 8.49 -2.15
C LEU A 119 -2.71 8.92 -3.61
N GLU A 120 -1.86 9.86 -3.99
CA GLU A 120 -1.58 10.15 -5.40
C GLU A 120 -1.19 8.88 -6.18
N PRO A 121 -1.32 8.82 -7.51
CA PRO A 121 -0.90 7.65 -8.28
C PRO A 121 0.62 7.40 -8.16
N PRO A 122 1.10 6.16 -8.35
CA PRO A 122 2.53 5.87 -8.45
C PRO A 122 3.21 6.74 -9.51
N ALA A 123 4.50 7.02 -9.34
CA ALA A 123 5.21 8.05 -10.11
C ALA A 123 5.09 7.90 -11.65
N ILE A 124 5.08 6.66 -12.17
CA ILE A 124 4.91 6.38 -13.60
C ILE A 124 3.48 6.69 -14.08
N VAL A 125 2.48 6.41 -13.25
CA VAL A 125 1.06 6.67 -13.57
C VAL A 125 0.78 8.17 -13.51
N LYS A 126 1.40 8.91 -12.58
CA LYS A 126 1.31 10.37 -12.47
C LYS A 126 1.83 11.09 -13.72
N LYS A 127 2.99 10.69 -14.25
CA LYS A 127 3.55 11.24 -15.51
C LYS A 127 2.62 11.04 -16.72
N SER A 128 1.88 9.93 -16.73
CA SER A 128 0.89 9.62 -17.78
C SER A 128 -0.39 10.46 -17.62
N ILE A 129 -0.86 10.67 -16.39
CA ILE A 129 -2.06 11.46 -16.06
C ILE A 129 -1.85 12.96 -16.26
N GLU A 130 -0.71 13.51 -15.84
CA GLU A 130 -0.38 14.94 -15.99
C GLU A 130 -0.38 15.37 -17.46
N LYS A 131 -0.04 14.45 -18.37
CA LYS A 131 -0.10 14.68 -19.83
C LYS A 131 -1.50 14.51 -20.42
N ALA A 132 -2.35 13.66 -19.86
CA ALA A 132 -3.76 13.57 -20.25
C ALA A 132 -4.55 14.83 -19.87
N ASN A 133 -4.27 15.42 -18.70
CA ASN A 133 -4.84 16.70 -18.29
C ASN A 133 -4.42 17.88 -19.22
N GLN A 134 -3.23 17.84 -19.82
CA GLN A 134 -2.79 18.82 -20.83
C GLN A 134 -3.56 18.71 -22.17
N GLN A 135 -4.26 17.61 -22.40
CA GLN A 135 -5.15 17.40 -23.56
C GLN A 135 -6.64 17.70 -23.25
N GLY A 136 -6.92 18.37 -22.13
CA GLY A 136 -8.26 18.86 -21.79
C GLY A 136 -9.20 17.83 -21.14
N VAL A 137 -8.70 16.65 -20.77
CA VAL A 137 -9.46 15.69 -19.96
C VAL A 137 -9.15 15.94 -18.50
N GLN A 138 -9.97 16.75 -17.83
CA GLN A 138 -9.82 17.04 -16.40
C GLN A 138 -10.28 15.83 -15.59
N MET A 139 -9.35 14.93 -15.22
CA MET A 139 -9.75 13.62 -14.71
C MET A 139 -9.49 13.36 -13.23
N ILE A 140 -8.82 14.24 -12.46
CA ILE A 140 -8.51 13.93 -11.05
C ILE A 140 -8.61 15.18 -10.16
N SER A 141 -9.37 15.03 -9.06
CA SER A 141 -9.65 16.03 -8.03
C SER A 141 -8.42 16.38 -7.18
N THR A 142 -8.45 17.59 -6.64
CA THR A 142 -7.37 18.35 -5.99
C THR A 142 -6.95 17.89 -4.59
N ASP A 143 -7.43 16.76 -4.07
CA ASP A 143 -7.22 16.32 -2.68
C ASP A 143 -6.51 14.96 -2.56
N MET A 144 -5.53 14.68 -3.41
CA MET A 144 -4.70 13.47 -3.27
C MET A 144 -3.62 13.66 -2.21
N LYS A 145 -3.47 12.67 -1.32
CA LYS A 145 -2.44 12.65 -0.28
C LYS A 145 -1.08 12.31 -0.87
N ALA A 146 -0.06 13.07 -0.48
CA ALA A 146 1.33 12.75 -0.74
C ALA A 146 1.84 11.67 0.22
N CYS A 147 2.95 11.00 -0.11
CA CYS A 147 3.58 10.06 0.81
C CYS A 147 4.31 10.83 1.95
N PRO A 148 4.01 10.55 3.23
CA PRO A 148 4.61 11.24 4.38
C PRO A 148 6.06 10.79 4.64
N TYR A 149 6.50 9.69 4.03
CA TYR A 149 7.89 9.24 4.01
C TYR A 149 8.15 8.36 2.78
N ARG A 150 9.42 8.25 2.39
CA ARG A 150 9.87 7.43 1.26
C ARG A 150 9.66 5.94 1.59
N GLY A 151 8.94 5.23 0.72
CA GLY A 151 8.56 3.83 0.91
C GLY A 151 7.18 3.59 1.52
N TYR A 152 6.45 4.63 1.92
CA TYR A 152 5.13 4.50 2.53
C TYR A 152 4.14 3.68 1.69
N ARG A 153 4.07 3.94 0.38
CA ARG A 153 3.18 3.19 -0.52
C ARG A 153 3.55 1.70 -0.56
N ARG A 154 4.85 1.39 -0.64
CA ARG A 154 5.34 0.01 -0.58
C ARG A 154 4.91 -0.65 0.74
N ASP A 155 5.01 0.06 1.85
CA ASP A 155 4.63 -0.49 3.15
C ASP A 155 3.13 -0.81 3.22
N LEU A 156 2.25 0.06 2.72
CA LEU A 156 0.82 -0.24 2.62
C LEU A 156 0.55 -1.50 1.81
N VAL A 157 1.15 -1.62 0.63
CA VAL A 157 0.99 -2.80 -0.25
C VAL A 157 1.51 -4.06 0.44
N SER A 158 2.61 -3.96 1.18
CA SER A 158 3.19 -5.11 1.89
C SER A 158 2.31 -5.65 3.02
N VAL A 159 1.59 -4.77 3.75
CA VAL A 159 0.59 -5.21 4.76
C VAL A 159 -0.53 -5.99 4.09
N ILE A 160 -1.11 -5.44 3.00
CA ILE A 160 -2.18 -6.11 2.25
C ILE A 160 -1.70 -7.47 1.73
N CYS A 161 -0.51 -7.52 1.15
CA CYS A 161 0.12 -8.74 0.66
C CYS A 161 0.21 -9.83 1.74
N ASN A 162 0.72 -9.48 2.92
CA ASN A 162 0.89 -10.43 4.03
C ASN A 162 -0.46 -10.94 4.56
N CYS A 163 -1.49 -10.07 4.60
CA CYS A 163 -2.84 -10.48 4.96
C CYS A 163 -3.47 -11.43 3.93
N LEU A 164 -3.20 -11.27 2.64
CA LEU A 164 -3.76 -12.10 1.56
C LEU A 164 -3.26 -13.56 1.60
N ARG A 165 -2.02 -13.77 2.02
CA ARG A 165 -1.34 -15.07 1.96
C ARG A 165 -2.18 -16.19 2.57
N GLY A 166 -2.68 -17.10 1.72
CA GLY A 166 -3.45 -18.28 2.13
C GLY A 166 -4.84 -17.99 2.74
N ARG A 167 -5.42 -16.81 2.55
CA ARG A 167 -6.69 -16.42 3.19
C ARG A 167 -7.75 -15.96 2.18
N LYS A 168 -8.61 -16.89 1.72
CA LYS A 168 -9.69 -16.59 0.77
C LYS A 168 -10.64 -15.48 1.25
N GLN A 169 -10.96 -15.46 2.54
CA GLN A 169 -11.82 -14.40 3.11
C GLN A 169 -11.25 -12.98 2.86
N VAL A 170 -9.93 -12.82 2.94
CA VAL A 170 -9.25 -11.54 2.69
C VAL A 170 -9.24 -11.23 1.20
N GLN A 171 -9.02 -12.24 0.36
CA GLN A 171 -9.08 -12.09 -1.09
C GLN A 171 -10.47 -11.58 -1.55
N ASP A 172 -11.54 -12.15 -0.99
CA ASP A 172 -12.91 -11.75 -1.28
C ASP A 172 -13.22 -10.35 -0.73
N GLU A 173 -12.74 -10.01 0.47
CA GLU A 173 -12.87 -8.66 1.04
C GLU A 173 -12.20 -7.61 0.15
N VAL A 174 -10.97 -7.85 -0.29
CA VAL A 174 -10.24 -6.94 -1.21
C VAL A 174 -11.03 -6.75 -2.50
N ARG A 175 -11.60 -7.81 -3.09
CA ARG A 175 -12.46 -7.71 -4.27
C ARG A 175 -13.70 -6.85 -4.02
N HIS A 176 -14.45 -7.13 -2.95
CA HIS A 176 -15.68 -6.38 -2.62
C HIS A 176 -15.42 -4.90 -2.33
N ARG A 177 -14.20 -4.53 -1.95
CA ARG A 177 -13.77 -3.14 -1.72
C ARG A 177 -13.14 -2.47 -2.96
N ASN A 178 -13.32 -3.06 -4.14
CA ASN A 178 -12.73 -2.63 -5.41
C ASN A 178 -11.19 -2.52 -5.35
N GLY A 179 -10.56 -3.37 -4.54
CA GLY A 179 -9.11 -3.36 -4.31
C GLY A 179 -8.29 -4.06 -5.39
N ILE A 180 -8.90 -4.85 -6.28
CA ILE A 180 -8.19 -5.56 -7.35
C ILE A 180 -7.47 -4.56 -8.27
N LEU A 181 -8.21 -3.60 -8.84
CA LEU A 181 -7.62 -2.60 -9.72
C LEU A 181 -6.61 -1.70 -8.97
N LEU A 182 -6.92 -1.36 -7.72
CA LEU A 182 -6.03 -0.56 -6.88
C LEU A 182 -4.68 -1.26 -6.67
N LEU A 183 -4.65 -2.57 -6.44
CA LEU A 183 -3.41 -3.34 -6.29
C LEU A 183 -2.65 -3.51 -7.60
N LEU A 184 -3.36 -3.74 -8.71
CA LEU A 184 -2.74 -3.82 -10.05
C LEU A 184 -2.01 -2.54 -10.43
N GLN A 185 -2.52 -1.37 -10.03
CA GLN A 185 -1.84 -0.08 -10.23
C GLN A 185 -0.49 0.02 -9.52
N GLN A 186 -0.24 -0.82 -8.51
CA GLN A 186 1.01 -0.81 -7.75
C GLN A 186 2.08 -1.74 -8.37
N CYS A 187 1.77 -2.46 -9.45
CA CYS A 187 2.70 -3.35 -10.16
C CYS A 187 3.67 -2.58 -11.09
N VAL A 188 4.19 -1.45 -10.63
CA VAL A 188 5.05 -0.54 -11.40
C VAL A 188 6.32 -0.19 -10.62
N VAL A 189 7.38 0.16 -11.35
CA VAL A 189 8.60 0.68 -10.72
C VAL A 189 8.32 2.08 -10.20
N ASP A 190 8.77 2.36 -8.97
CA ASP A 190 8.60 3.66 -8.32
C ASP A 190 9.85 3.96 -7.49
N GLU A 191 10.58 5.02 -7.86
CA GLU A 191 11.88 5.36 -7.26
C GLU A 191 11.77 5.78 -5.78
N ASP A 192 10.62 6.31 -5.38
CA ASP A 192 10.34 6.68 -4.00
C ASP A 192 9.84 5.48 -3.19
N ASN A 193 9.54 4.36 -3.86
CA ASN A 193 9.04 3.15 -3.22
C ASN A 193 9.79 1.92 -3.75
N PRO A 194 11.06 1.73 -3.35
CA PRO A 194 11.82 0.54 -3.72
C PRO A 194 11.04 -0.74 -3.40
N PHE A 195 11.08 -1.69 -4.33
CA PHE A 195 10.35 -2.96 -4.27
C PHE A 195 8.81 -2.89 -4.38
N LEU A 196 8.23 -1.72 -4.71
CA LEU A 196 6.78 -1.59 -4.89
C LEU A 196 6.23 -2.59 -5.90
N ARG A 197 6.89 -2.71 -7.06
CA ARG A 197 6.48 -3.64 -8.13
C ARG A 197 6.42 -5.07 -7.63
N GLU A 198 7.46 -5.51 -6.94
CA GLU A 198 7.61 -6.87 -6.42
C GLU A 198 6.51 -7.18 -5.40
N TRP A 199 6.26 -6.26 -4.46
CA TRP A 199 5.15 -6.38 -3.51
C TRP A 199 3.78 -6.36 -4.19
N GLY A 200 3.58 -5.52 -5.21
CA GLY A 200 2.34 -5.49 -6.00
C GLY A 200 2.08 -6.80 -6.75
N LEU A 201 3.12 -7.36 -7.38
CA LEU A 201 3.02 -8.64 -8.10
C LEU A 201 2.76 -9.82 -7.14
N LEU A 202 3.41 -9.82 -5.98
CA LEU A 202 3.19 -10.83 -4.95
C LEU A 202 1.78 -10.73 -4.36
N ALA A 203 1.32 -9.53 -4.01
CA ALA A 203 -0.04 -9.29 -3.54
C ALA A 203 -1.07 -9.76 -4.57
N THR A 204 -0.86 -9.43 -5.86
CA THR A 204 -1.75 -9.87 -6.95
C THR A 204 -1.77 -11.39 -7.08
N SER A 205 -0.61 -12.04 -6.94
CA SER A 205 -0.53 -13.50 -6.99
C SER A 205 -1.34 -14.14 -5.86
N TYR A 206 -1.15 -13.69 -4.61
CA TYR A 206 -1.95 -14.17 -3.47
C TYR A 206 -3.43 -13.80 -3.56
N LEU A 207 -3.78 -12.68 -4.21
CA LEU A 207 -5.17 -12.26 -4.42
C LEU A 207 -5.92 -13.20 -5.37
N LEU A 208 -5.23 -13.75 -6.37
CA LEU A 208 -5.81 -14.59 -7.42
C LEU A 208 -5.65 -16.09 -7.15
N GLU A 209 -4.73 -16.47 -6.25
CA GLU A 209 -4.43 -17.86 -5.93
C GLU A 209 -5.67 -18.58 -5.39
N GLY A 210 -6.13 -19.59 -6.16
CA GLY A 210 -7.29 -20.41 -5.78
C GLY A 210 -8.64 -19.67 -5.76
N ASN A 211 -8.74 -18.47 -6.36
CA ASN A 211 -9.95 -17.63 -6.30
C ASN A 211 -10.48 -17.31 -7.72
N PRO A 212 -11.38 -18.15 -8.27
CA PRO A 212 -11.92 -17.95 -9.62
C PRO A 212 -12.74 -16.66 -9.77
N GLU A 213 -13.39 -16.19 -8.71
CA GLU A 213 -14.15 -14.93 -8.73
C GLU A 213 -13.22 -13.74 -8.97
N ASN A 214 -12.09 -13.68 -8.26
CA ASN A 214 -11.08 -12.64 -8.47
C ASN A 214 -10.41 -12.77 -9.85
N GLN A 215 -10.12 -13.99 -10.31
CA GLN A 215 -9.56 -14.24 -11.64
C GLN A 215 -10.49 -13.76 -12.75
N ASN A 216 -11.80 -14.00 -12.61
CA ASN A 216 -12.80 -13.56 -13.57
C ASN A 216 -12.88 -12.03 -13.64
N GLU A 217 -12.81 -11.33 -12.50
CA GLU A 217 -12.81 -9.86 -12.48
C GLU A 217 -11.59 -9.29 -13.21
N VAL A 218 -10.40 -9.87 -12.99
CA VAL A 218 -9.18 -9.47 -13.73
C VAL A 218 -9.29 -9.79 -15.21
N ALA A 219 -9.85 -10.96 -15.58
CA ALA A 219 -10.01 -11.36 -16.98
C ALA A 219 -10.96 -10.45 -17.78
N GLN A 220 -11.86 -9.74 -17.09
CA GLN A 220 -12.76 -8.76 -17.70
C GLN A 220 -12.10 -7.39 -17.93
N LEU A 221 -10.90 -7.16 -17.37
CA LEU A 221 -10.16 -5.92 -17.61
C LEU A 221 -9.68 -5.87 -19.06
N GLN A 222 -10.08 -4.83 -19.78
CA GLN A 222 -9.61 -4.57 -21.13
C GLN A 222 -8.35 -3.72 -21.10
N MET A 223 -7.35 -4.11 -21.88
CA MET A 223 -6.14 -3.30 -22.05
C MET A 223 -6.49 -2.06 -22.86
N GLN A 224 -6.19 -0.88 -22.30
CA GLN A 224 -6.29 0.39 -23.04
C GLN A 224 -5.07 0.60 -23.94
N GLU A 225 -5.15 1.56 -24.86
CA GLU A 225 -4.06 1.86 -25.79
C GLU A 225 -2.73 2.12 -25.04
N PRO A 226 -1.60 1.58 -25.51
CA PRO A 226 -0.31 1.80 -24.89
C PRO A 226 0.03 3.29 -24.84
N VAL A 227 0.32 3.80 -23.64
CA VAL A 227 0.84 5.16 -23.49
C VAL A 227 2.23 5.22 -24.09
N GLN A 228 2.40 6.02 -25.15
CA GLN A 228 3.70 6.23 -25.78
C GLN A 228 4.57 7.11 -24.88
N MET A 229 5.62 6.50 -24.32
CA MET A 229 6.57 7.21 -23.47
C MET A 229 7.57 7.99 -24.35
N PRO A 230 7.86 9.27 -24.06
CA PRO A 230 8.79 10.07 -24.87
C PRO A 230 10.17 9.47 -24.96
N GLU A 231 10.64 8.78 -23.91
CA GLU A 231 11.93 8.09 -23.92
C GLU A 231 11.96 7.00 -25.00
N ILE A 232 10.85 6.30 -25.22
CA ILE A 232 10.69 5.26 -26.25
C ILE A 232 10.60 5.91 -27.64
N THR A 233 9.81 6.99 -27.77
CA THR A 233 9.67 7.72 -29.04
C THR A 233 10.98 8.39 -29.49
N ASN A 234 11.76 8.95 -28.55
CA ASN A 234 13.06 9.56 -28.81
C ASN A 234 14.10 8.53 -29.29
N LEU A 235 13.90 7.25 -28.99
CA LEU A 235 14.70 6.13 -29.50
C LEU A 235 14.23 5.65 -30.89
N GLY A 236 13.24 6.30 -31.48
CA GLY A 236 12.63 5.85 -32.74
C GLY A 236 11.78 4.58 -32.56
N LEU A 237 11.23 4.35 -31.37
CA LEU A 237 10.43 3.17 -31.07
C LEU A 237 9.00 3.58 -30.70
N LYS A 238 8.05 2.65 -30.92
CA LYS A 238 6.65 2.76 -30.52
C LYS A 238 6.22 1.47 -29.85
N VAL A 239 5.37 1.56 -28.83
CA VAL A 239 4.74 0.38 -28.23
C VAL A 239 3.44 0.09 -28.99
N GLU A 240 3.30 -1.10 -29.56
CA GLU A 240 2.08 -1.59 -30.19
C GLU A 240 1.57 -2.83 -29.48
N VAL A 241 0.26 -3.06 -29.54
CA VAL A 241 -0.35 -4.27 -29.03
C VAL A 241 -0.41 -5.28 -30.17
N ASP A 242 0.18 -6.44 -29.97
CA ASP A 242 -0.02 -7.55 -30.88
C ASP A 242 -1.47 -8.04 -30.77
N GLU A 243 -2.27 -7.82 -31.81
CA GLU A 243 -3.71 -8.14 -31.84
C GLU A 243 -4.01 -9.64 -31.61
N LYS A 244 -3.05 -10.53 -31.88
CA LYS A 244 -3.23 -11.98 -31.72
C LYS A 244 -2.94 -12.47 -30.31
N SER A 245 -1.99 -11.84 -29.62
CA SER A 245 -1.51 -12.26 -28.30
C SER A 245 -1.90 -11.32 -27.16
N GLY A 246 -2.38 -10.12 -27.48
CA GLY A 246 -2.66 -9.06 -26.51
C GLY A 246 -1.40 -8.52 -25.81
N ARG A 247 -0.20 -8.89 -26.27
CA ARG A 247 1.07 -8.49 -25.65
C ARG A 247 1.59 -7.20 -26.27
N ALA A 248 2.11 -6.31 -25.44
CA ALA A 248 2.85 -5.13 -25.89
C ALA A 248 4.16 -5.54 -26.59
N LYS A 249 4.44 -4.94 -27.74
CA LYS A 249 5.65 -5.08 -28.55
C LYS A 249 6.24 -3.72 -28.85
N LEU A 250 7.57 -3.63 -28.86
CA LEU A 250 8.28 -2.46 -29.37
C LEU A 250 8.48 -2.62 -30.87
N VAL A 251 8.02 -1.64 -31.64
CA VAL A 251 8.21 -1.55 -33.09
C VAL A 251 9.03 -0.31 -33.42
N ASN A 252 9.84 -0.39 -34.48
CA ASN A 252 10.62 0.74 -34.96
C ASN A 252 9.70 1.71 -35.72
N THR A 253 9.78 3.00 -35.42
CA THR A 253 9.05 4.07 -36.14
C THR A 253 9.82 4.59 -37.34
N VAL A 254 11.10 4.22 -37.48
CA VAL A 254 11.93 4.51 -38.65
C VAL A 254 11.96 3.28 -39.56
N GLY A 255 10.99 3.24 -40.48
CA GLY A 255 10.86 2.26 -41.55
C GLY A 255 10.30 2.94 -42.80
#